data_AF-A0A359B6R9-F1
#
_entry.id   AF-A0A359B6R9-F1
#
_cell.length_a   1.000
_cell.length_b   1.000
_cell.length_c   1.000
_cell.angle_alpha   90.00
_cell.angle_beta   90.00
_cell.angle_gamma   90.00
#
_symmetry.space_group_name_H-M   'P 1'
#
loop_
_entity.id
_entity.type
_entity.pdbx_description
1 polymer ?
#
loop_
_entity_poly.entity_id
_entity_poly.type
_entity_poly.pdbx_seq_one_letter_code
_entity_poly.pdbx_strand_id
1 'polypeptide(L)' 'MVVKIKEPYFVDDMVVYFINEDEALVTDYDCRWELRASENSCECCTFMFRKRVNPGFACRHIDAVRRMKNKF' A
#
# COMPACT_ATOMS: atom_id res chain seq x y z
N MET A 1 10.67 -4.61 10.97
CA MET A 1 9.88 -4.44 12.22
C MET A 1 8.64 -5.31 12.10
N VAL A 2 8.05 -5.81 13.21
CA VAL A 2 6.79 -6.56 13.14
C VAL A 2 5.64 -5.55 13.09
N VAL A 3 5.04 -5.36 11.91
CA VAL A 3 3.80 -4.59 11.78
C VAL A 3 2.70 -5.34 12.52
N LYS A 4 1.93 -4.64 13.35
CA LYS A 4 0.76 -5.24 13.96
C LYS A 4 -0.34 -5.41 12.92
N ILE A 5 -0.76 -6.65 12.76
CA ILE A 5 -1.85 -7.06 11.88
C ILE A 5 -3.18 -6.66 12.52
N LYS A 6 -4.17 -6.26 11.71
CA LYS A 6 -5.49 -5.78 12.15
C LYS A 6 -5.50 -4.49 12.98
N GLU A 7 -4.45 -3.68 12.89
CA GLU A 7 -4.45 -2.30 13.39
C GLU A 7 -4.34 -1.31 12.22
N PRO A 8 -5.10 -0.20 12.22
CA PRO A 8 -4.98 0.83 11.20
C PRO A 8 -3.78 1.74 11.46
N TYR A 9 -3.04 2.06 10.39
CA TYR A 9 -1.96 3.03 10.39
C TYR A 9 -2.31 4.21 9.50
N PHE A 10 -2.16 5.42 10.03
CA PHE A 10 -2.33 6.64 9.26
C PHE A 10 -1.00 7.02 8.61
N VAL A 11 -0.96 7.08 7.28
CA VAL A 11 0.20 7.49 6.50
C VAL A 11 -0.23 8.62 5.58
N ASP A 12 0.18 9.83 5.93
CA ASP A 12 -0.25 11.07 5.28
C ASP A 12 -1.79 11.18 5.28
N ASP A 13 -2.43 11.08 4.11
CA ASP A 13 -3.87 11.10 3.84
C ASP A 13 -4.47 9.70 3.58
N MET A 14 -3.71 8.64 3.83
CA MET A 14 -4.10 7.25 3.61
C MET A 14 -4.21 6.47 4.92
N VAL A 15 -5.11 5.48 4.95
CA VAL A 15 -5.18 4.47 6.00
C VAL A 15 -4.63 3.15 5.45
N VAL A 16 -3.64 2.59 6.13
CA VAL A 16 -3.04 1.28 5.83
C VAL A 16 -3.46 0.28 6.90
N TYR A 17 -4.11 -0.80 6.51
CA TYR A 17 -4.59 -1.84 7.39
C TYR A 17 -4.04 -3.20 6.95
N PHE A 18 -3.04 -3.71 7.68
CA PHE A 18 -2.43 -5.01 7.38
C PHE A 18 -3.41 -6.15 7.68
N ILE A 19 -3.74 -6.94 6.65
CA ILE A 19 -4.60 -8.13 6.77
C ILE A 19 -3.78 -9.39 7.06
N ASN A 20 -2.51 -9.38 6.69
CA ASN A 20 -1.48 -10.36 7.04
C ASN A 20 -0.08 -9.68 6.94
N GLU A 21 0.99 -10.47 7.02
CA GLU A 21 2.37 -9.94 6.98
C GLU A 21 2.77 -9.37 5.61
N ASP A 22 2.12 -9.79 4.52
CA ASP A 22 2.50 -9.46 3.15
C ASP A 22 1.56 -8.48 2.46
N GLU A 23 0.30 -8.44 2.89
CA GLU A 23 -0.77 -7.65 2.29
C GLU A 23 -1.43 -6.69 3.29
N ALA A 24 -1.76 -5.50 2.78
CA ALA A 24 -2.57 -4.49 3.44
C ALA A 24 -3.73 -4.05 2.55
N LEU A 25 -4.83 -3.68 3.19
CA LEU A 25 -5.86 -2.85 2.62
C LEU A 25 -5.44 -1.38 2.80
N VAL A 26 -5.42 -0.63 1.70
CA VAL A 26 -5.07 0.78 1.69
C VAL A 26 -6.27 1.57 1.19
N THR A 27 -6.71 2.50 2.02
CA THR A 27 -7.79 3.44 1.69
C THR A 27 -7.17 4.82 1.52
N ASP A 28 -7.18 5.30 0.30
CA ASP A 28 -6.78 6.67 -0.08
C ASP A 28 -8.05 7.51 -0.23
N TYR A 29 -8.02 8.77 0.19
CA TYR A 29 -9.13 9.71 0.00
C TYR A 29 -9.59 9.80 -1.47
N ASP A 30 -8.66 9.64 -2.42
CA ASP A 30 -8.97 9.67 -3.86
C ASP A 30 -9.52 8.32 -4.40
N CYS A 31 -9.32 7.23 -3.65
CA CYS A 31 -9.82 5.91 -4.04
C CYS A 31 -11.16 5.61 -3.37
N ARG A 32 -12.22 5.51 -4.18
CA ARG A 32 -13.59 5.16 -3.73
C ARG A 32 -13.73 3.74 -3.16
N TRP A 33 -12.66 2.95 -3.13
CA TRP A 33 -12.63 1.54 -2.76
C TRP A 33 -11.33 1.23 -1.99
N GLU A 34 -11.39 0.25 -1.10
CA GLU A 34 -10.20 -0.31 -0.43
C GLU A 34 -9.34 -1.05 -1.45
N LEU A 35 -8.06 -0.73 -1.51
CA LEU A 35 -7.12 -1.35 -2.45
C LEU A 35 -6.23 -2.35 -1.74
N ARG A 36 -6.03 -3.55 -2.29
CA ARG A 36 -4.96 -4.43 -1.80
C ARG A 36 -3.62 -3.92 -2.28
N ALA A 37 -2.68 -3.82 -1.35
CA ALA A 37 -1.29 -3.45 -1.62
C ALA A 37 -0.34 -4.32 -0.79
N SER A 38 0.79 -4.66 -1.40
CA SER A 38 1.95 -5.27 -0.75
C SER A 38 3.17 -4.38 -0.99
N GLU A 39 4.34 -4.83 -0.54
CA GLU A 39 5.59 -4.11 -0.81
C GLU A 39 5.93 -4.01 -2.30
N ASN A 40 5.30 -4.84 -3.15
CA ASN A 40 5.68 -4.97 -4.57
C ASN A 40 4.49 -4.99 -5.54
N SER A 41 3.26 -4.90 -5.04
CA SER A 41 2.04 -4.97 -5.86
C SER A 41 0.96 -4.06 -5.30
N CYS A 42 0.08 -3.55 -6.16
CA CYS A 42 -1.09 -2.78 -5.76
C CYS A 42 -2.19 -2.90 -6.80
N GLU A 43 -3.44 -2.93 -6.35
CA GLU A 43 -4.61 -2.99 -7.25
C GLU A 43 -5.00 -1.63 -7.86
N CYS A 44 -4.36 -0.52 -7.45
CA CYS A 44 -4.69 0.79 -7.99
C CYS A 44 -4.42 0.86 -9.50
N CYS A 45 -5.29 1.59 -10.21
CA CYS A 45 -5.19 1.76 -11.67
C CYS A 45 -3.82 2.32 -12.09
N THR A 46 -3.30 3.31 -11.37
CA THR A 46 -1.99 3.92 -11.62
C THR A 46 -0.87 2.88 -11.65
N PHE A 47 -0.85 1.95 -10.69
CA PHE A 47 0.13 0.87 -10.67
C PHE A 47 -0.09 -0.10 -11.83
N MET A 48 -1.33 -0.56 -12.02
CA MET A 48 -1.68 -1.53 -13.06
C MET A 48 -1.29 -1.06 -14.47
N PHE A 49 -1.45 0.23 -14.76
CA PHE A 49 -1.05 0.81 -16.04
C PHE A 49 0.46 1.10 -16.11
N ARG A 50 1.05 1.72 -15.09
CA ARG A 50 2.47 2.13 -15.14
C ARG A 50 3.45 0.97 -14.99
N LYS A 51 3.11 -0.11 -14.28
CA LYS A 51 3.97 -1.29 -14.14
C LYS A 51 4.32 -1.92 -15.49
N ARG A 52 3.41 -1.83 -16.48
CA ARG A 52 3.63 -2.36 -17.84
C ARG A 52 4.75 -1.62 -18.58
N VAL A 53 4.94 -0.34 -18.29
CA VAL A 53 5.95 0.52 -18.94
C VAL A 53 7.22 0.60 -18.10
N ASN A 54 7.08 0.62 -16.77
CA ASN A 54 8.18 0.64 -15.82
C ASN A 54 7.95 -0.46 -14.76
N PRO A 55 8.61 -1.63 -14.91
CA PRO A 55 8.47 -2.74 -13.96
C PRO A 55 8.85 -2.40 -12.51
N GLY A 56 9.69 -1.38 -12.30
CA GLY A 56 10.11 -0.89 -10.99
C GLY A 56 9.20 0.19 -10.41
N PHE A 57 8.09 0.53 -11.07
CA PHE A 57 7.17 1.56 -10.60
C PHE A 57 6.50 1.18 -9.27
N ALA A 58 6.66 2.02 -8.25
CA ALA A 58 5.93 1.94 -6.99
C ALA A 58 4.94 3.11 -6.93
N CYS A 59 3.65 2.81 -6.72
CA CYS A 59 2.65 3.84 -6.45
C CYS A 59 2.70 4.29 -4.99
N ARG A 60 2.00 5.38 -4.67
CA ARG A 60 1.90 5.90 -3.30
C ARG A 60 1.40 4.88 -2.26
N HIS A 61 0.53 3.94 -2.65
CA HIS A 61 0.04 2.89 -1.75
C HIS A 61 1.14 1.89 -1.38
N ILE A 62 1.96 1.50 -2.35
CA ILE A 62 3.13 0.64 -2.11
C ILE A 62 4.14 1.37 -1.22
N ASP A 63 4.36 2.65 -1.47
CA ASP A 63 5.22 3.48 -0.62
C ASP A 63 4.71 3.54 0.83
N ALA A 64 3.40 3.72 1.03
CA ALA A 64 2.78 3.72 2.35
C ALA A 64 2.98 2.38 3.08
N VAL A 65 2.78 1.25 2.40
CA VAL A 65 3.04 -0.10 2.96
C VAL A 65 4.51 -0.24 3.35
N ARG A 66 5.44 0.14 2.47
CA ARG A 66 6.88 0.08 2.72
C ARG A 66 7.30 0.96 3.90
N ARG A 67 6.79 2.19 4.00
CA ARG A 67 7.07 3.08 5.13
C ARG A 67 6.63 2.49 6.46
N MET A 68 5.54 1.73 6.47
CA MET A 68 5.08 1.08 7.69
C MET A 68 5.94 -0.13 8.09
N LYS A 69 6.49 -0.86 7.10
CA LYS A 69 7.40 -1.99 7.34
C LYS A 69 8.85 -1.56 7.62
N ASN A 70 9.28 -0.47 6.98
CA ASN A 70 10.65 0.06 6.93
C ASN A 70 10.83 1.39 7.66
N LYS A 71 9.94 1.83 8.54
CA LYS A 71 10.38 2.74 9.62
C LYS A 71 11.33 1.87 10.48
N PHE A 72 12.63 1.75 10.21
CA PHE A 72 13.67 2.74 9.86
C PHE A 72 14.38 2.52 8.52
#